data_AF-A0A2E9QF96-F1
#
_entry.id   AF-A0A2E9QF96-F1
#
_cell.length_a   1.000
_cell.length_b   1.000
_cell.length_c   1.000
_cell.angle_alpha   90.00
_cell.angle_beta   90.00
_cell.angle_gamma   90.00
#
_symmetry.space_group_name_H-M   'P 1'
#
loop_
_entity.id
_entity.type
_entity.pdbx_description
1 polymer ?
#
loop_
_entity_poly.entity_id
_entity_poly.type
_entity_poly.pdbx_seq_one_letter_code
_entity_poly.pdbx_strand_id
1 'polypeptide(L)'
;MKKEYHSEFSIGEIANLPAGCIVRRLGEGKDQQGRFVKPSDDGLAMVVLDVVDLTNQEFLTEGGIIRPEEGETLLKHEHNFESSPKAEAAMQILKSWPLYRDSEKLQQPITEFVQNAFSPEEILAFKKEDNLKPLFVTIQHKFQIGRHTPKVDWEKVRWEQFQEALNALYDGKHLTYVAFIPSDQNHDPKFFSIGTKPHVETVKQLEREEYYFKPTNGGHIKVISATNETPKRFLVDAGSNEYGAGVKSSISTAELICDMLDKEHPGAEYIPVKGRDAYGVQQSY
;
A
#
# COMPACT_ATOMS: atom_id res chain seq x y z
N MET A 1 -28.97 25.69 -0.07
CA MET A 1 -30.00 25.09 -0.94
C MET A 1 -30.62 23.94 -0.17
N LYS A 2 -31.80 24.15 0.43
CA LYS A 2 -32.48 23.12 1.25
C LYS A 2 -32.86 21.95 0.37
N LYS A 3 -32.21 20.80 0.56
CA LYS A 3 -32.64 19.54 -0.05
C LYS A 3 -33.63 18.88 0.92
N GLU A 4 -34.68 18.25 0.40
CA GLU A 4 -35.84 17.75 1.16
C GLU A 4 -35.55 16.63 2.20
N TYR A 5 -34.29 16.34 2.49
CA TYR A 5 -33.87 15.22 3.34
C TYR A 5 -32.95 15.62 4.51
N HIS A 6 -32.77 16.92 4.74
CA HIS A 6 -32.09 17.43 5.93
C HIS A 6 -32.91 18.55 6.60
N SER A 7 -32.78 18.63 7.92
CA SER A 7 -33.16 19.80 8.72
C SER A 7 -31.92 20.60 9.08
N GLU A 8 -32.08 21.93 9.09
CA GLU A 8 -31.09 22.81 9.72
C GLU A 8 -31.26 22.77 11.23
N PHE A 9 -30.14 22.87 11.95
CA PHE A 9 -30.11 23.03 13.40
C PHE A 9 -29.05 24.05 13.80
N SER A 10 -29.12 24.55 15.03
CA SER A 10 -28.19 25.51 15.60
C SER A 10 -27.21 24.85 16.58
N ILE A 11 -26.11 25.55 16.90
CA ILE A 11 -25.11 25.06 17.86
C ILE A 11 -25.76 24.69 19.22
N GLY A 12 -26.75 25.47 19.67
CA GLY A 12 -27.46 25.20 20.92
C GLY A 12 -28.30 23.91 20.92
N GLU A 13 -28.54 23.32 19.74
CA GLU A 13 -29.32 22.09 19.59
C GLU A 13 -28.45 20.82 19.53
N ILE A 14 -27.11 20.96 19.48
CA ILE A 14 -26.18 19.82 19.37
C ILE A 14 -26.40 18.79 20.50
N ALA A 15 -26.65 19.26 21.73
CA ALA A 15 -26.88 18.40 22.89
C ALA A 15 -28.13 17.50 22.75
N ASN A 16 -29.07 17.86 21.87
CA ASN A 16 -30.34 17.15 21.66
C ASN A 16 -30.33 16.31 20.38
N LEU A 17 -29.21 16.24 19.66
CA LEU A 17 -29.12 15.45 18.44
C LEU A 17 -29.19 13.94 18.77
N PRO A 18 -29.96 13.15 18.00
CA PRO A 18 -30.02 11.71 18.21
C PRO A 18 -28.69 11.06 17.82
N ALA A 19 -28.15 10.23 18.70
CA ALA A 19 -26.97 9.42 18.39
C ALA A 19 -27.21 8.54 17.15
N GLY A 20 -26.18 8.43 16.31
CA GLY A 20 -26.21 7.67 15.08
C GLY A 20 -26.82 8.39 13.87
N CYS A 21 -27.36 9.60 14.02
CA CYS A 21 -27.75 10.41 12.87
C CYS A 21 -26.54 10.93 12.09
N ILE A 22 -26.76 11.31 10.84
CA ILE A 22 -25.71 11.90 10.00
C ILE A 22 -25.83 13.41 10.11
N VAL A 23 -24.73 14.05 10.47
CA VAL A 23 -24.62 15.50 10.59
C VAL A 23 -23.64 16.02 9.57
N ARG A 24 -23.92 17.22 9.05
CA ARG A 24 -23.13 17.88 8.03
C ARG A 24 -22.96 19.35 8.35
N ARG A 25 -21.79 19.88 8.02
CA ARG A 25 -21.40 21.27 8.18
C ARG A 25 -20.99 21.85 6.84
N LEU A 26 -21.58 23.00 6.51
CA LEU A 26 -21.36 23.71 5.26
C LEU A 26 -20.94 25.16 5.55
N GLY A 27 -19.79 25.59 5.06
CA GLY A 27 -19.35 26.99 5.17
C GLY A 27 -17.84 27.14 4.99
N GLU A 28 -17.40 28.33 4.58
CA GLU A 28 -15.97 28.67 4.42
C GLU A 28 -15.14 27.68 3.58
N GLY A 29 -15.76 27.08 2.55
CA GLY A 29 -15.12 26.07 1.71
C GLY A 29 -15.01 24.68 2.36
N LYS A 30 -15.58 24.48 3.54
CA LYS A 30 -15.71 23.19 4.21
C LYS A 30 -17.11 22.62 3.93
N ASP A 31 -17.13 21.34 3.54
CA ASP A 31 -18.34 20.55 3.41
C ASP A 31 -18.08 19.19 4.05
N GLN A 32 -18.28 19.12 5.37
CA GLN A 32 -17.89 17.97 6.16
C GLN A 32 -19.11 17.24 6.70
N GLN A 33 -19.08 15.92 6.67
CA GLN A 33 -20.16 15.06 7.13
C GLN A 33 -19.62 13.91 7.96
N GLY A 34 -20.42 13.41 8.91
CA GLY A 34 -20.08 12.23 9.70
C GLY A 34 -21.26 11.73 10.54
N ARG A 35 -21.10 10.53 11.09
CA ARG A 35 -22.10 9.90 11.96
C ARG A 35 -21.96 10.45 13.37
N PHE A 36 -22.96 11.19 13.85
CA PHE A 36 -22.98 11.76 15.19
C PHE A 36 -22.96 10.68 16.27
N VAL A 37 -22.05 10.83 17.24
CA VAL A 37 -21.94 9.95 18.40
C VAL A 37 -22.49 10.65 19.64
N LYS A 38 -21.97 11.85 19.93
CA LYS A 38 -22.30 12.64 21.11
C LYS A 38 -21.82 14.09 20.97
N PRO A 39 -22.32 15.04 21.77
CA PRO A 39 -21.70 16.36 21.91
C PRO A 39 -20.28 16.24 22.50
N SER A 40 -19.44 17.23 22.24
CA SER A 40 -18.21 17.49 23.01
C SER A 40 -18.54 17.88 24.46
N ASP A 41 -17.54 17.86 25.33
CA ASP A 41 -17.73 18.16 26.75
C ASP A 41 -18.24 19.59 27.02
N ASP A 42 -17.92 20.54 26.15
CA ASP A 42 -18.43 21.92 26.19
C ASP A 42 -19.80 22.10 25.50
N GLY A 43 -20.32 21.06 24.84
CA GLY A 43 -21.58 21.08 24.10
C GLY A 43 -21.55 21.88 22.80
N LEU A 44 -20.40 22.45 22.40
CA LEU A 44 -20.27 23.35 21.26
C LEU A 44 -19.81 22.64 19.97
N ALA A 45 -19.41 21.38 20.05
CA ALA A 45 -18.93 20.60 18.92
C ALA A 45 -19.57 19.19 18.90
N MET A 46 -19.45 18.55 17.75
CA MET A 46 -19.99 17.22 17.48
C MET A 46 -18.87 16.20 17.41
N VAL A 47 -18.91 15.16 18.23
CA VAL A 47 -18.06 13.98 18.09
C VAL A 47 -18.72 13.07 17.06
N VAL A 48 -17.99 12.77 15.99
CA VAL A 48 -18.51 12.03 14.84
C VAL A 48 -17.58 10.88 14.43
N LEU A 49 -18.16 9.87 13.80
CA LEU A 49 -17.43 8.79 13.11
C LEU A 49 -17.49 8.97 11.60
N ASP A 50 -16.54 8.34 10.91
CA ASP A 50 -16.45 8.28 9.45
C ASP A 50 -16.59 9.66 8.80
N VAL A 51 -15.66 10.55 9.14
CA VAL A 51 -15.69 11.95 8.70
C VAL A 51 -15.24 12.05 7.25
N VAL A 52 -16.08 12.67 6.42
CA VAL A 52 -15.85 12.85 4.99
C VAL A 52 -15.91 14.33 4.62
N ASP A 53 -15.10 14.74 3.64
CA ASP A 53 -15.19 16.02 2.94
C ASP A 53 -15.85 15.81 1.58
N LEU A 54 -17.06 16.32 1.42
CA LEU A 54 -17.85 16.16 0.20
C LEU A 54 -17.43 17.13 -0.91
N THR A 55 -16.73 18.23 -0.58
CA THR A 55 -16.17 19.16 -1.57
C THR A 55 -14.97 18.53 -2.25
N ASN A 56 -14.03 18.02 -1.45
CA ASN A 56 -12.80 17.40 -1.94
C ASN A 56 -12.97 15.90 -2.29
N GLN A 57 -14.08 15.29 -1.87
CA GLN A 57 -14.40 13.87 -2.08
C GLN A 57 -13.43 12.94 -1.33
N GLU A 58 -13.11 13.32 -0.08
CA GLU A 58 -12.09 12.67 0.71
C GLU A 58 -12.66 12.06 1.99
N PHE A 59 -12.25 10.85 2.30
CA PHE A 59 -12.32 10.35 3.67
C PHE A 59 -11.24 11.01 4.52
N LEU A 60 -11.62 11.67 5.62
CA LEU A 60 -10.71 12.41 6.48
C LEU A 60 -10.21 11.57 7.67
N THR A 61 -11.13 10.92 8.40
CA THR A 61 -10.79 10.16 9.61
C THR A 61 -11.94 9.25 10.05
N GLU A 62 -11.62 8.15 10.75
CA GLU A 62 -12.61 7.24 11.35
C GLU A 62 -13.36 7.86 12.53
N GLY A 63 -12.71 8.77 13.25
CA GLY A 63 -13.28 9.51 14.37
C GLY A 63 -12.75 10.94 14.40
N GLY A 64 -13.64 11.91 14.62
CA GLY A 64 -13.28 13.32 14.60
C GLY A 64 -14.22 14.20 15.40
N ILE A 65 -13.84 15.46 15.55
CA ILE A 65 -14.65 16.51 16.18
C ILE A 65 -14.95 17.56 15.12
N ILE A 66 -16.23 17.74 14.78
CA ILE A 66 -16.69 18.85 13.95
C ILE A 66 -17.07 19.98 14.89
N ARG A 67 -16.28 21.06 14.89
CA ARG A 67 -16.56 22.29 15.66
C ARG A 67 -17.12 23.35 14.72
N PRO A 68 -18.42 23.68 14.80
CA PRO A 68 -19.03 24.75 14.03
C PRO A 68 -18.43 26.12 14.34
N GLU A 69 -18.38 26.97 13.33
CA GLU A 69 -17.99 28.37 13.38
C GLU A 69 -19.19 29.26 13.02
N GLU A 70 -19.12 30.54 13.37
CA GLU A 70 -20.20 31.48 13.09
C GLU A 70 -20.39 31.64 11.57
N GLY A 71 -21.64 31.58 11.11
CA GLY A 71 -21.98 31.66 9.68
C GLY A 71 -21.95 30.33 8.94
N GLU A 72 -21.50 29.24 9.55
CA GLU A 72 -21.63 27.89 8.98
C GLU A 72 -23.07 27.37 9.12
N THR A 73 -23.53 26.63 8.12
CA THR A 73 -24.83 25.94 8.14
C THR A 73 -24.65 24.52 8.66
N LEU A 74 -25.42 24.15 9.68
CA LEU A 74 -25.43 22.79 10.23
C LEU A 74 -26.71 22.06 9.81
N LEU A 75 -26.52 20.86 9.30
CA LEU A 75 -27.57 20.03 8.72
C LEU A 75 -27.58 18.66 9.37
N LYS A 76 -28.77 18.15 9.68
CA LYS A 76 -29.00 16.79 10.16
C LYS A 76 -29.83 16.05 9.13
N HIS A 77 -29.40 14.87 8.71
CA HIS A 77 -30.18 14.03 7.82
C HIS A 77 -31.38 13.44 8.58
N GLU A 78 -32.55 13.44 7.94
CA GLU A 78 -33.79 12.97 8.58
C GLU A 78 -33.82 11.45 8.76
N HIS A 79 -33.19 10.72 7.84
CA HIS A 79 -33.21 9.26 7.83
C HIS A 79 -31.80 8.68 7.68
N ASN A 80 -31.69 7.43 8.09
CA ASN A 80 -30.53 6.57 7.84
C ASN A 80 -30.99 5.32 7.07
N PHE A 81 -30.08 4.37 6.81
CA PHE A 81 -30.40 3.14 6.10
C PHE A 81 -31.37 2.21 6.85
N GLU A 82 -31.50 2.32 8.16
CA GLU A 82 -32.44 1.51 8.96
C GLU A 82 -33.88 2.05 8.90
N SER A 83 -34.04 3.37 8.73
CA SER A 83 -35.33 4.06 8.82
C SER A 83 -35.89 4.54 7.48
N SER A 84 -35.06 4.64 6.44
CA SER A 84 -35.49 5.16 5.14
C SER A 84 -36.14 4.09 4.26
N PRO A 85 -37.33 4.36 3.67
CA PRO A 85 -37.91 3.49 2.64
C PRO A 85 -37.10 3.47 1.34
N LYS A 86 -36.10 4.36 1.19
CA LYS A 86 -35.23 4.47 0.02
C LYS A 86 -33.92 3.68 0.16
N ALA A 87 -33.71 3.02 1.30
CA ALA A 87 -32.47 2.28 1.61
C ALA A 87 -32.10 1.27 0.52
N GLU A 88 -33.04 0.45 0.06
CA GLU A 88 -32.76 -0.57 -0.96
C GLU A 88 -32.33 0.06 -2.29
N ALA A 89 -33.02 1.12 -2.73
CA ALA A 89 -32.69 1.82 -3.97
C ALA A 89 -31.27 2.44 -3.92
N ALA A 90 -30.88 3.00 -2.76
CA ALA A 90 -29.53 3.51 -2.55
C ALA A 90 -28.49 2.38 -2.53
N MET A 91 -28.78 1.25 -1.88
CA MET A 91 -27.89 0.08 -1.86
C MET A 91 -27.67 -0.52 -3.25
N GLN A 92 -28.68 -0.51 -4.12
CA GLN A 92 -28.52 -0.99 -5.50
C GLN A 92 -27.50 -0.15 -6.28
N ILE A 93 -27.40 1.16 -6.01
CA ILE A 93 -26.38 2.02 -6.63
C ILE A 93 -24.99 1.56 -6.22
N LEU A 94 -24.78 1.35 -4.91
CA LEU A 94 -23.51 0.85 -4.38
C LEU A 94 -23.15 -0.52 -4.96
N LYS A 95 -24.09 -1.47 -4.92
CA LYS A 95 -23.88 -2.85 -5.40
C LYS A 95 -23.66 -2.94 -6.91
N SER A 96 -24.14 -1.96 -7.68
CA SER A 96 -23.92 -1.90 -9.13
C SER A 96 -22.52 -1.40 -9.53
N TRP A 97 -21.79 -0.79 -8.60
CA TRP A 97 -20.48 -0.20 -8.87
C TRP A 97 -19.39 -1.28 -9.07
N PRO A 98 -18.62 -1.25 -10.18
CA PRO A 98 -17.63 -2.30 -10.48
C PRO A 98 -16.63 -2.57 -9.35
N LEU A 99 -16.02 -1.54 -8.76
CA LEU A 99 -15.02 -1.72 -7.70
C LEU A 99 -15.59 -2.37 -6.43
N TYR A 100 -16.88 -2.20 -6.14
CA TYR A 100 -17.54 -2.93 -5.07
C TYR A 100 -17.66 -4.43 -5.41
N ARG A 101 -18.09 -4.76 -6.63
CA ARG A 101 -18.26 -6.15 -7.07
C ARG A 101 -16.93 -6.88 -7.14
N ASP A 102 -15.89 -6.22 -7.62
CA ASP A 102 -14.55 -6.81 -7.81
C ASP A 102 -13.78 -6.97 -6.49
N SER A 103 -14.20 -6.30 -5.42
CA SER A 103 -13.51 -6.30 -4.12
C SER A 103 -14.28 -7.09 -3.05
N GLU A 104 -14.45 -8.41 -3.23
CA GLU A 104 -15.25 -9.27 -2.33
C GLU A 104 -14.93 -9.08 -0.84
N LYS A 105 -13.65 -9.03 -0.48
CA LYS A 105 -13.20 -8.84 0.92
C LYS A 105 -13.58 -7.48 1.52
N LEU A 106 -13.86 -6.49 0.67
CA LEU A 106 -14.17 -5.11 1.09
C LEU A 106 -15.67 -4.81 1.04
N GLN A 107 -16.51 -5.70 0.49
CA GLN A 107 -17.95 -5.43 0.32
C GLN A 107 -18.68 -5.10 1.62
N GLN A 108 -18.45 -5.88 2.68
CA GLN A 108 -19.05 -5.61 3.98
C GLN A 108 -18.52 -4.30 4.60
N PRO A 109 -17.19 -4.09 4.73
CA PRO A 109 -16.65 -2.81 5.23
C PRO A 109 -17.13 -1.58 4.45
N ILE A 110 -17.21 -1.67 3.12
CA ILE A 110 -17.73 -0.59 2.27
C ILE A 110 -19.20 -0.33 2.59
N THR A 111 -20.01 -1.38 2.74
CA THR A 111 -21.43 -1.25 3.08
C THR A 111 -21.62 -0.56 4.42
N GLU A 112 -20.89 -0.99 5.46
CA GLU A 112 -20.94 -0.40 6.79
C GLU A 112 -20.53 1.08 6.77
N PHE A 113 -19.43 1.40 6.09
CA PHE A 113 -19.01 2.79 5.91
C PHE A 113 -20.07 3.65 5.23
N VAL A 114 -20.66 3.16 4.13
CA VAL A 114 -21.70 3.91 3.41
C VAL A 114 -22.94 4.13 4.27
N GLN A 115 -23.34 3.12 5.05
CA GLN A 115 -24.48 3.22 5.96
C GLN A 115 -24.24 4.17 7.13
N ASN A 116 -22.99 4.34 7.55
CA ASN A 116 -22.60 5.29 8.58
C ASN A 116 -22.51 6.72 8.05
N ALA A 117 -21.86 6.90 6.90
CA ALA A 117 -21.42 8.20 6.43
C ALA A 117 -22.43 8.88 5.50
N PHE A 118 -23.38 8.16 4.88
CA PHE A 118 -24.32 8.73 3.90
C PHE A 118 -25.77 8.33 4.21
N SER A 119 -26.73 9.19 3.86
CA SER A 119 -28.15 8.80 3.89
C SER A 119 -28.61 8.26 2.53
N PRO A 120 -29.62 7.38 2.49
CA PRO A 120 -30.16 6.89 1.23
C PRO A 120 -30.65 7.98 0.29
N GLU A 121 -31.30 9.02 0.83
CA GLU A 121 -31.78 10.17 0.08
C GLU A 121 -30.65 10.96 -0.57
N GLU A 122 -29.53 11.10 0.14
CA GLU A 122 -28.36 11.80 -0.38
C GLU A 122 -27.73 11.06 -1.56
N ILE A 123 -27.56 9.75 -1.44
CA ILE A 123 -27.03 8.92 -2.53
C ILE A 123 -27.94 9.00 -3.76
N LEU A 124 -29.25 8.99 -3.56
CA LEU A 124 -30.21 9.16 -4.64
C LEU A 124 -30.18 10.58 -5.24
N ALA A 125 -29.95 11.61 -4.43
CA ALA A 125 -29.75 12.96 -4.92
C ALA A 125 -28.49 13.08 -5.78
N PHE A 126 -27.37 12.49 -5.33
CA PHE A 126 -26.14 12.40 -6.12
C PHE A 126 -26.36 11.70 -7.47
N LYS A 127 -27.11 10.59 -7.48
CA LYS A 127 -27.48 9.92 -8.73
C LYS A 127 -28.36 10.78 -9.63
N LYS A 128 -29.36 11.47 -9.05
CA LYS A 128 -30.27 12.35 -9.80
C LYS A 128 -29.52 13.52 -10.45
N GLU A 129 -28.47 14.00 -9.79
CA GLU A 129 -27.59 15.07 -10.26
C GLU A 129 -26.46 14.57 -11.19
N ASP A 130 -26.47 13.28 -11.56
CA ASP A 130 -25.42 12.61 -12.33
C ASP A 130 -24.00 12.81 -11.75
N ASN A 131 -23.91 12.91 -10.42
CA ASN A 131 -22.69 13.19 -9.70
C ASN A 131 -22.51 12.26 -8.50
N LEU A 132 -22.14 11.01 -8.76
CA LEU A 132 -21.83 10.02 -7.73
C LEU A 132 -20.38 10.09 -7.21
N LYS A 133 -19.60 11.10 -7.64
CA LYS A 133 -18.20 11.26 -7.20
C LYS A 133 -18.06 11.41 -5.69
N PRO A 134 -18.87 12.22 -4.98
CA PRO A 134 -18.77 12.34 -3.52
C PRO A 134 -18.96 11.02 -2.77
N LEU A 135 -19.69 10.07 -3.35
CA LEU A 135 -19.82 8.71 -2.80
C LEU A 135 -18.60 7.84 -3.19
N PHE A 136 -18.40 7.61 -4.49
CA PHE A 136 -17.47 6.58 -4.96
C PHE A 136 -16.00 6.97 -4.82
N VAL A 137 -15.65 8.25 -4.91
CA VAL A 137 -14.26 8.67 -4.71
C VAL A 137 -13.89 8.58 -3.23
N THR A 138 -14.79 8.98 -2.34
CA THR A 138 -14.60 8.87 -0.90
C THR A 138 -14.41 7.41 -0.46
N ILE A 139 -15.20 6.48 -1.01
CA ILE A 139 -15.01 5.03 -0.79
C ILE A 139 -13.63 4.59 -1.29
N GLN A 140 -13.24 4.99 -2.50
CA GLN A 140 -11.89 4.66 -3.02
C GLN A 140 -10.78 5.21 -2.12
N HIS A 141 -10.94 6.42 -1.57
CA HIS A 141 -9.97 7.03 -0.67
C HIS A 141 -9.87 6.27 0.65
N LYS A 142 -10.99 5.94 1.30
CA LYS A 142 -10.98 5.20 2.58
C LYS A 142 -10.36 3.82 2.43
N PHE A 143 -10.74 3.08 1.39
CA PHE A 143 -10.35 1.68 1.21
C PHE A 143 -9.13 1.48 0.32
N GLN A 144 -8.53 2.56 -0.18
CA GLN A 144 -7.33 2.51 -1.01
C GLN A 144 -7.50 1.59 -2.24
N ILE A 145 -8.64 1.71 -2.90
CA ILE A 145 -9.01 0.93 -4.10
C ILE A 145 -9.11 1.82 -5.35
N GLY A 146 -9.01 1.20 -6.52
CA GLY A 146 -9.10 1.91 -7.80
C GLY A 146 -7.93 2.87 -7.98
N ARG A 147 -8.22 4.16 -8.21
CA ARG A 147 -7.17 5.16 -8.45
C ARG A 147 -6.34 5.51 -7.21
N HIS A 148 -6.83 5.15 -6.02
CA HIS A 148 -6.17 5.39 -4.74
C HIS A 148 -5.44 4.15 -4.23
N THR A 149 -5.34 3.08 -5.03
CA THR A 149 -4.49 1.94 -4.67
C THR A 149 -3.04 2.39 -4.62
N PRO A 150 -2.34 2.18 -3.48
CA PRO A 150 -0.93 2.49 -3.37
C PRO A 150 -0.18 1.79 -4.49
N LYS A 151 0.55 2.56 -5.29
CA LYS A 151 1.49 1.97 -6.24
C LYS A 151 2.61 1.36 -5.41
N VAL A 152 2.66 0.03 -5.37
CA VAL A 152 3.81 -0.67 -4.80
C VAL A 152 4.99 -0.43 -5.74
N ASP A 153 6.06 0.16 -5.21
CA ASP A 153 7.33 0.24 -5.92
C ASP A 153 8.02 -1.13 -5.82
N TRP A 154 7.71 -2.00 -6.78
CA TRP A 154 8.22 -3.36 -6.79
C TRP A 154 9.75 -3.44 -6.96
N GLU A 155 10.38 -2.42 -7.55
CA GLU A 155 11.85 -2.33 -7.60
C GLU A 155 12.43 -2.07 -6.21
N LYS A 156 11.81 -1.17 -5.44
CA LYS A 156 12.19 -0.94 -4.05
C LYS A 156 11.98 -2.19 -3.19
N VAL A 157 10.84 -2.88 -3.33
CA VAL A 157 10.56 -4.13 -2.59
C VAL A 157 11.63 -5.19 -2.89
N ARG A 158 11.97 -5.41 -4.16
CA ARG A 158 13.04 -6.33 -4.58
C ARG A 158 14.36 -5.95 -3.92
N TRP A 159 14.72 -4.68 -3.99
CA TRP A 159 15.96 -4.15 -3.44
C TRP A 159 16.05 -4.39 -1.94
N GLU A 160 15.00 -4.03 -1.19
CA GLU A 160 14.94 -4.20 0.27
C GLU A 160 15.04 -5.66 0.69
N GLN A 161 14.37 -6.57 -0.01
CA GLN A 161 14.42 -8.01 0.28
C GLN A 161 15.82 -8.59 0.04
N PHE A 162 16.50 -8.20 -1.04
CA PHE A 162 17.87 -8.65 -1.28
C PHE A 162 18.84 -8.07 -0.24
N GLN A 163 18.67 -6.79 0.13
CA GLN A 163 19.46 -6.15 1.18
C GLN A 163 19.26 -6.83 2.55
N GLU A 164 18.03 -7.19 2.89
CA GLU A 164 17.72 -7.95 4.11
C GLU A 164 18.42 -9.30 4.10
N ALA A 165 18.40 -10.01 2.97
CA ALA A 165 19.10 -11.29 2.82
C ALA A 165 20.63 -11.15 3.01
N LEU A 166 21.26 -10.10 2.46
CA LEU A 166 22.67 -9.79 2.69
C LEU A 166 22.96 -9.48 4.17
N ASN A 167 22.10 -8.69 4.80
CA ASN A 167 22.25 -8.29 6.19
C ASN A 167 22.03 -9.46 7.16
N ALA A 168 21.22 -10.45 6.78
CA ALA A 168 20.98 -11.66 7.56
C ALA A 168 22.14 -12.67 7.53
N LEU A 169 23.12 -12.52 6.62
CA LEU A 169 24.30 -13.40 6.59
C LEU A 169 25.19 -13.20 7.82
N TYR A 170 25.56 -14.33 8.42
CA TYR A 170 26.50 -14.47 9.54
C TYR A 170 27.63 -15.45 9.20
N ASP A 171 28.71 -15.41 9.98
CA ASP A 171 29.99 -16.08 9.69
C ASP A 171 29.85 -17.50 9.12
N GLY A 172 30.47 -17.72 7.96
CA GLY A 172 30.48 -19.01 7.28
C GLY A 172 29.22 -19.33 6.47
N LYS A 173 28.19 -18.47 6.47
CA LYS A 173 27.01 -18.61 5.61
C LYS A 173 27.20 -17.93 4.26
N HIS A 174 26.46 -18.45 3.29
CA HIS A 174 26.40 -17.91 1.95
C HIS A 174 24.96 -17.68 1.52
N LEU A 175 24.83 -16.95 0.42
CA LEU A 175 23.61 -16.67 -0.31
C LEU A 175 23.82 -17.11 -1.75
N THR A 176 22.84 -17.80 -2.35
CA THR A 176 22.79 -18.04 -3.79
C THR A 176 22.02 -16.90 -4.43
N TYR A 177 22.60 -16.19 -5.38
CA TYR A 177 21.92 -15.09 -6.08
C TYR A 177 21.76 -15.39 -7.57
N VAL A 178 20.75 -14.75 -8.14
CA VAL A 178 20.61 -14.55 -9.58
C VAL A 178 20.56 -13.04 -9.84
N ALA A 179 21.12 -12.63 -10.97
CA ALA A 179 21.24 -11.23 -11.31
C ALA A 179 20.95 -10.96 -12.78
N PHE A 180 20.38 -9.80 -13.06
CA PHE A 180 20.36 -9.18 -14.37
C PHE A 180 21.42 -8.09 -14.40
N ILE A 181 22.42 -8.26 -15.26
CA ILE A 181 23.47 -7.27 -15.46
C ILE A 181 23.30 -6.71 -16.89
N PRO A 182 22.83 -5.47 -17.04
CA PRO A 182 22.58 -4.90 -18.35
C PRO A 182 23.88 -4.64 -19.11
N SER A 183 23.84 -4.80 -20.43
CA SER A 183 24.95 -4.44 -21.32
C SER A 183 24.94 -2.95 -21.73
N ASP A 184 23.91 -2.20 -21.34
CA ASP A 184 23.74 -0.77 -21.60
C ASP A 184 23.68 0.03 -20.30
N GLN A 185 23.81 1.36 -20.41
CA GLN A 185 23.76 2.29 -19.27
C GLN A 185 22.33 2.73 -18.91
N ASN A 186 21.31 2.28 -19.64
CA ASN A 186 19.93 2.75 -19.48
C ASN A 186 19.11 1.90 -18.52
N HIS A 187 19.65 0.73 -18.13
CA HIS A 187 19.02 -0.16 -17.17
C HIS A 187 19.91 -0.30 -15.94
N ASP A 188 19.27 -0.45 -14.79
CA ASP A 188 19.96 -0.75 -13.54
C ASP A 188 20.11 -2.27 -13.34
N PRO A 189 21.23 -2.72 -12.75
CA PRO A 189 21.42 -4.11 -12.43
C PRO A 189 20.42 -4.55 -11.35
N LYS A 190 19.99 -5.81 -11.43
CA LYS A 190 19.01 -6.37 -10.49
C LYS A 190 19.54 -7.62 -9.85
N PHE A 191 19.30 -7.77 -8.56
CA PHE A 191 19.69 -8.93 -7.77
C PHE A 191 18.47 -9.53 -7.08
N PHE A 192 18.48 -10.86 -6.96
CA PHE A 192 17.45 -11.62 -6.26
C PHE A 192 18.04 -12.87 -5.61
N SER A 193 17.48 -13.25 -4.47
CA SER A 193 17.83 -14.49 -3.76
C SER A 193 16.67 -14.96 -2.89
N ILE A 194 16.64 -16.28 -2.65
CA ILE A 194 15.76 -16.93 -1.67
C ILE A 194 16.57 -17.69 -0.61
N GLY A 195 17.80 -17.24 -0.34
CA GLY A 195 18.71 -17.89 0.60
C GLY A 195 19.72 -18.80 -0.11
N THR A 196 19.89 -20.02 0.40
CA THR A 196 20.90 -20.99 -0.06
C THR A 196 20.36 -21.99 -1.09
N LYS A 197 19.17 -21.74 -1.64
CA LYS A 197 18.56 -22.65 -2.62
C LYS A 197 19.34 -22.64 -3.94
N PRO A 198 19.28 -23.71 -4.75
CA PRO A 198 19.93 -23.74 -6.06
C PRO A 198 19.44 -22.62 -7.00
N HIS A 199 20.24 -22.27 -8.02
CA HIS A 199 19.86 -21.25 -9.02
C HIS A 199 18.50 -21.57 -9.68
N VAL A 200 18.24 -22.83 -10.06
CA VAL A 200 16.96 -23.29 -10.62
C VAL A 200 15.77 -22.88 -9.75
N GLU A 201 15.84 -23.20 -8.45
CA GLU A 201 14.75 -22.93 -7.51
C GLU A 201 14.58 -21.42 -7.30
N THR A 202 15.70 -20.70 -7.26
CA THR A 202 15.71 -19.24 -7.15
C THR A 202 15.02 -18.59 -8.36
N VAL A 203 15.29 -19.05 -9.58
CA VAL A 203 14.59 -18.52 -10.78
C VAL A 203 13.12 -18.89 -10.80
N LYS A 204 12.76 -20.13 -10.45
CA LYS A 204 11.34 -20.55 -10.35
C LYS A 204 10.55 -19.70 -9.35
N GLN A 205 11.19 -19.25 -8.28
CA GLN A 205 10.55 -18.33 -7.35
C GLN A 205 10.48 -16.91 -7.93
N LEU A 206 11.56 -16.41 -8.54
CA LEU A 206 11.57 -15.09 -9.21
C LEU A 206 10.46 -14.97 -10.27
N GLU A 207 10.17 -16.02 -11.03
CA GLU A 207 9.08 -16.07 -12.03
C GLU A 207 7.68 -15.85 -11.44
N ARG A 208 7.52 -15.95 -10.13
CA ARG A 208 6.25 -15.73 -9.42
C ARG A 208 6.16 -14.36 -8.75
N GLU A 209 7.23 -13.58 -8.77
CA GLU A 209 7.28 -12.25 -8.16
C GLU A 209 6.82 -11.17 -9.15
N GLU A 210 6.16 -10.14 -8.64
CA GLU A 210 5.68 -8.98 -9.44
C GLU A 210 6.83 -8.15 -10.04
N TYR A 211 8.04 -8.26 -9.49
CA TYR A 211 9.27 -7.64 -9.99
C TYR A 211 10.14 -8.58 -10.83
N TYR A 212 9.56 -9.62 -11.44
CA TYR A 212 10.30 -10.57 -12.27
C TYR A 212 11.24 -9.89 -13.27
N PHE A 213 12.47 -10.40 -13.35
CA PHE A 213 13.41 -10.07 -14.40
C PHE A 213 14.06 -11.35 -14.94
N LYS A 214 14.52 -11.31 -16.18
CA LYS A 214 15.26 -12.42 -16.78
C LYS A 214 16.73 -12.36 -16.33
N PRO A 215 17.22 -13.30 -15.50
CA PRO A 215 18.60 -13.25 -15.04
C PRO A 215 19.57 -13.55 -16.19
N THR A 216 20.70 -12.86 -16.19
CA THR A 216 21.85 -13.08 -17.10
C THR A 216 23.02 -13.74 -16.37
N ASN A 217 23.05 -13.60 -15.04
CA ASN A 217 24.14 -14.02 -14.18
C ASN A 217 23.60 -14.74 -12.94
N GLY A 218 24.47 -15.51 -12.29
CA GLY A 218 24.21 -16.11 -11.00
C GLY A 218 25.50 -16.54 -10.33
N GLY A 219 25.46 -16.66 -9.02
CA GLY A 219 26.64 -17.05 -8.25
C GLY A 219 26.33 -17.13 -6.76
N HIS A 220 27.36 -16.96 -5.96
CA HIS A 220 27.26 -17.04 -4.50
C HIS A 220 27.96 -15.86 -3.83
N ILE A 221 27.40 -15.44 -2.70
CA ILE A 221 27.94 -14.39 -1.84
C ILE A 221 28.15 -15.01 -0.46
N LYS A 222 29.37 -14.98 0.07
CA LYS A 222 29.70 -15.55 1.39
C LYS A 222 30.28 -14.49 2.29
N VAL A 223 29.76 -14.37 3.52
CA VAL A 223 30.31 -13.43 4.50
C VAL A 223 31.59 -13.96 5.13
N ILE A 224 32.60 -13.09 5.25
CA ILE A 224 33.90 -13.40 5.87
C ILE A 224 34.26 -12.46 7.02
N SER A 225 33.55 -11.34 7.18
CA SER A 225 33.65 -10.48 8.35
C SER A 225 32.91 -11.10 9.53
N ALA A 226 33.42 -10.94 10.75
CA ALA A 226 32.70 -11.35 11.96
C ALA A 226 31.36 -10.61 12.11
N THR A 227 30.36 -11.19 12.79
CA THR A 227 28.99 -10.66 12.96
C THR A 227 28.87 -9.15 13.30
N ASN A 228 29.88 -8.54 13.92
CA ASN A 228 29.89 -7.13 14.34
C ASN A 228 30.90 -6.23 13.60
N GLU A 229 31.61 -6.74 12.59
CA GLU A 229 32.52 -5.93 11.78
C GLU A 229 31.75 -5.07 10.77
N THR A 230 32.11 -3.79 10.69
CA THR A 230 31.58 -2.83 9.73
C THR A 230 32.73 -2.17 8.96
N PRO A 231 32.67 -2.07 7.62
CA PRO A 231 31.65 -2.66 6.74
C PRO A 231 31.69 -4.20 6.76
N LYS A 232 30.55 -4.85 6.49
CA LYS A 232 30.54 -6.30 6.27
C LYS A 232 31.35 -6.63 5.02
N ARG A 233 32.08 -7.73 5.05
CA ARG A 233 32.94 -8.17 3.94
C ARG A 233 32.43 -9.47 3.36
N PHE A 234 32.26 -9.50 2.04
CA PHE A 234 31.71 -10.63 1.31
C PHE A 234 32.66 -11.12 0.23
N LEU A 235 32.89 -12.43 0.15
CA LEU A 235 33.45 -13.08 -1.03
C LEU A 235 32.32 -13.29 -2.04
N VAL A 236 32.51 -12.86 -3.28
CA VAL A 236 31.51 -12.96 -4.34
C VAL A 236 32.07 -13.74 -5.51
N ASP A 237 31.38 -14.81 -5.90
CA ASP A 237 31.65 -15.51 -7.16
C ASP A 237 30.50 -15.31 -8.16
N ALA A 238 30.81 -15.50 -9.44
CA ALA A 238 29.84 -15.53 -10.54
C ALA A 238 29.61 -16.95 -11.07
N GLY A 239 29.74 -17.96 -10.21
CA GLY A 239 29.67 -19.36 -10.58
C GLY A 239 28.24 -19.88 -10.61
N SER A 240 27.65 -20.03 -11.80
CA SER A 240 26.39 -20.75 -12.00
C SER A 240 26.48 -21.72 -13.17
N ASN A 241 25.91 -22.92 -13.00
CA ASN A 241 25.78 -23.90 -14.09
C ASN A 241 24.73 -23.48 -15.12
N GLU A 242 23.85 -22.55 -14.77
CA GLU A 242 22.68 -22.17 -15.56
C GLU A 242 22.75 -20.74 -16.08
N TYR A 243 23.30 -19.83 -15.27
CA TYR A 243 23.34 -18.40 -15.55
C TYR A 243 24.78 -17.86 -15.44
N GLY A 244 25.70 -18.49 -16.17
CA GLY A 244 27.14 -18.19 -16.15
C GLY A 244 27.93 -19.25 -16.93
N ALA A 245 29.26 -19.10 -17.01
CA ALA A 245 30.13 -20.06 -17.70
C ALA A 245 30.42 -21.33 -16.85
N GLY A 246 29.54 -21.68 -15.90
CA GLY A 246 29.72 -22.79 -14.98
C GLY A 246 30.83 -22.56 -13.94
N VAL A 247 31.45 -23.66 -13.51
CA VAL A 247 32.64 -23.71 -12.62
C VAL A 247 33.81 -22.86 -13.14
N LYS A 248 33.79 -22.46 -14.41
CA LYS A 248 34.87 -21.73 -15.10
C LYS A 248 34.61 -20.22 -15.25
N SER A 249 33.65 -19.66 -14.52
CA SER A 249 33.34 -18.23 -14.61
C SER A 249 34.57 -17.39 -14.23
N SER A 250 34.92 -16.45 -15.11
CA SER A 250 36.16 -15.67 -15.03
C SER A 250 36.17 -14.73 -13.83
N ILE A 251 37.36 -14.41 -13.31
CA ILE A 251 37.50 -13.40 -12.26
C ILE A 251 36.93 -12.04 -12.70
N SER A 252 37.09 -11.68 -13.97
CA SER A 252 36.53 -10.46 -14.55
C SER A 252 35.00 -10.42 -14.51
N THR A 253 34.33 -11.57 -14.55
CA THR A 253 32.87 -11.61 -14.36
C THR A 253 32.50 -11.36 -12.91
N ALA A 254 33.26 -11.90 -11.95
CA ALA A 254 33.05 -11.65 -10.53
C ALA A 254 33.35 -10.19 -10.16
N GLU A 255 34.40 -9.59 -10.75
CA GLU A 255 34.71 -8.15 -10.61
C GLU A 255 33.53 -7.28 -11.06
N LEU A 256 32.99 -7.54 -12.25
CA LEU A 256 31.80 -6.84 -12.74
C LEU A 256 30.60 -7.00 -11.79
N ILE A 257 30.38 -8.19 -11.23
CA ILE A 257 29.30 -8.39 -10.27
C ILE A 257 29.52 -7.59 -8.99
N CYS A 258 30.76 -7.58 -8.45
CA CYS A 258 31.09 -6.78 -7.27
C CYS A 258 30.84 -5.29 -7.51
N ASP A 259 31.24 -4.76 -8.67
CA ASP A 259 31.01 -3.36 -9.03
C ASP A 259 29.50 -3.03 -9.08
N MET A 260 28.69 -3.95 -9.63
CA MET A 260 27.24 -3.76 -9.69
C MET A 260 26.57 -3.94 -8.33
N LEU A 261 27.09 -4.82 -7.46
CA LEU A 261 26.64 -4.95 -6.08
C LEU A 261 26.98 -3.70 -5.26
N ASP A 262 28.15 -3.11 -5.42
CA ASP A 262 28.53 -1.88 -4.72
C ASP A 262 27.67 -0.69 -5.19
N LYS A 263 27.34 -0.63 -6.49
CA LYS A 263 26.41 0.37 -7.05
C LYS A 263 25.00 0.25 -6.45
N GLU A 264 24.42 -0.95 -6.43
CA GLU A 264 23.03 -1.15 -5.97
C GLU A 264 22.93 -1.23 -4.45
N HIS A 265 23.84 -1.93 -3.79
CA HIS A 265 23.82 -2.24 -2.36
C HIS A 265 25.08 -1.71 -1.65
N PRO A 266 25.26 -0.38 -1.59
CA PRO A 266 26.46 0.21 -1.00
C PRO A 266 26.52 -0.03 0.52
N GLY A 267 27.74 0.05 1.08
CA GLY A 267 27.98 -0.06 2.52
C GLY A 267 28.56 -1.39 2.99
N ALA A 268 28.85 -2.30 2.06
CA ALA A 268 29.63 -3.50 2.28
C ALA A 268 30.86 -3.55 1.37
N GLU A 269 31.84 -4.38 1.71
CA GLU A 269 33.01 -4.65 0.86
C GLU A 269 32.77 -5.97 0.10
N TYR A 270 32.77 -5.90 -1.22
CA TYR A 270 32.58 -7.07 -2.11
C TYR A 270 33.91 -7.47 -2.75
N ILE A 271 34.40 -8.66 -2.40
CA ILE A 271 35.70 -9.18 -2.82
C ILE A 271 35.46 -10.26 -3.90
N PRO A 272 35.85 -10.01 -5.16
CA PRO A 272 35.62 -10.96 -6.24
C PRO A 272 36.53 -12.18 -6.10
N VAL A 273 35.97 -13.37 -6.32
CA VAL A 273 36.72 -14.63 -6.37
C VAL A 273 36.34 -15.45 -7.61
N LYS A 274 37.19 -16.40 -8.00
CA LYS A 274 36.92 -17.24 -9.19
C LYS A 274 35.73 -18.15 -8.92
N GLY A 275 35.11 -18.64 -10.00
CA GLY A 275 33.87 -19.41 -9.94
C GLY A 275 33.86 -20.50 -8.85
N ARG A 276 32.84 -20.46 -7.99
CA ARG A 276 32.61 -21.34 -6.82
C ARG A 276 33.57 -21.19 -5.63
N ASP A 277 34.52 -20.25 -5.65
CA ASP A 277 35.40 -20.04 -4.50
C ASP A 277 34.68 -19.38 -3.31
N ALA A 278 33.56 -18.66 -3.54
CA ALA A 278 32.73 -18.14 -2.45
C ALA A 278 31.86 -19.26 -1.83
N TYR A 279 31.45 -20.24 -2.64
CA TYR A 279 30.67 -21.40 -2.21
C TYR A 279 31.53 -22.53 -1.59
N GLY A 280 32.79 -22.68 -2.02
CA GLY A 280 33.73 -23.75 -1.64
C GLY A 280 33.83 -24.87 -2.69
N VAL A 281 34.97 -25.59 -2.69
CA VAL A 281 35.33 -26.58 -3.73
C VAL A 281 34.55 -27.91 -3.62
N GLN A 282 33.86 -28.19 -2.50
CA GLN A 282 33.16 -29.47 -2.29
C GLN A 282 31.78 -29.31 -1.65
N GLN A 283 30.74 -29.39 -2.48
CA GLN A 283 29.51 -30.11 -2.13
C GLN A 283 29.02 -30.87 -3.37
N SER A 284 28.92 -32.19 -3.22
CA SER A 284 28.12 -33.04 -4.10
C SER A 284 26.66 -32.88 -3.70
N TYR A 285 25.82 -32.43 -4.65
CA TYR A 285 24.38 -32.66 -4.57
C TYR A 285 24.07 -34.15 -4.69
#